data_AF-A0A378FX23-F1
#
_entry.id   AF-A0A378FX23-F1
#
_cell.length_a   1.000
_cell.length_b   1.000
_cell.length_c   1.000
_cell.angle_alpha   90.00
_cell.angle_beta   90.00
_cell.angle_gamma   90.00
#
_symmetry.space_group_name_H-M   'P 1'
#
loop_
_entity.id
_entity.type
_entity.pdbx_description
1 polymer ?
#
loop_
_entity_poly.entity_id
_entity_poly.type
_entity_poly.pdbx_seq_one_letter_code
_entity_poly.pdbx_strand_id
1 'polypeptide(L)'
;MAFRDQPLGELALTIPRASALFRQYDMDYCCGGKQTLARAASRKALDVAVIEAELAKLAEQASLPRLAHGAPRGDYRPYHRSLSRPAP
;
A
#
# COMPACT_ATOMS: atom_id res chain seq x y z
N MET A 1 3.31 -12.95 14.35
CA MET A 1 2.48 -13.32 13.19
C MET A 1 3.39 -13.43 11.99
N ALA A 2 3.41 -14.57 11.31
CA ALA A 2 4.27 -14.77 10.14
C ALA A 2 3.55 -14.24 8.90
N PHE A 3 4.19 -13.38 8.12
CA PHE A 3 3.59 -12.82 6.90
C PHE A 3 3.35 -13.91 5.84
N ARG A 4 4.12 -15.01 5.89
CA ARG A 4 4.01 -16.18 4.99
C ARG A 4 2.62 -16.81 4.90
N ASP A 5 1.87 -16.81 6.00
CA ASP A 5 0.54 -17.44 6.12
C ASP A 5 -0.60 -16.47 5.81
N GLN A 6 -0.29 -15.18 5.63
CA GLN A 6 -1.29 -14.17 5.32
C GLN A 6 -1.59 -14.12 3.82
N PRO A 7 -2.85 -13.83 3.45
CA PRO A 7 -3.22 -13.66 2.07
C PRO A 7 -2.55 -12.41 1.48
N LEU A 8 -2.05 -12.54 0.24
CA LEU A 8 -1.39 -11.44 -0.49
C LEU A 8 -2.26 -10.17 -0.55
N GLY A 9 -3.58 -10.34 -0.71
CA GLY A 9 -4.52 -9.23 -0.76
C GLY A 9 -4.56 -8.45 0.55
N GLU A 10 -4.53 -9.13 1.68
CA GLU A 10 -4.56 -8.48 3.00
C GLU A 10 -3.23 -7.79 3.28
N LEU A 11 -2.09 -8.43 2.99
CA LEU A 11 -0.77 -7.80 3.10
C LEU A 11 -0.67 -6.51 2.28
N ALA A 12 -1.21 -6.52 1.05
CA ALA A 12 -1.23 -5.36 0.17
C ALA A 12 -2.11 -4.21 0.69
N LEU A 13 -3.13 -4.51 1.50
CA LEU A 13 -4.04 -3.54 2.11
C LEU A 13 -3.50 -3.03 3.46
N THR A 14 -2.88 -3.90 4.25
CA THR A 14 -2.36 -3.56 5.58
C THR A 14 -1.06 -2.77 5.50
N ILE A 15 -0.16 -3.11 4.55
CA ILE A 15 1.17 -2.51 4.46
C ILE A 15 1.23 -1.57 3.24
N PRO A 16 1.38 -0.25 3.45
CA PRO A 16 1.61 0.68 2.36
C PRO A 16 2.84 0.27 1.55
N ARG A 17 2.74 0.32 0.22
CA ARG A 17 3.80 -0.06 -0.75
C ARG A 17 4.08 -1.57 -0.88
N ALA A 18 3.45 -2.44 -0.10
CA ALA A 18 3.57 -3.89 -0.30
C ALA A 18 3.08 -4.32 -1.70
N SER A 19 2.03 -3.70 -2.21
CA SER A 19 1.54 -3.92 -3.57
C SER A 19 2.57 -3.61 -4.66
N ALA A 20 3.42 -2.60 -4.45
CA ALA A 20 4.50 -2.28 -5.38
C ALA A 20 5.61 -3.34 -5.36
N LEU A 21 5.95 -3.85 -4.16
CA LEU A 21 6.88 -4.96 -4.00
C LEU A 21 6.39 -6.22 -4.73
N PHE A 22 5.11 -6.57 -4.56
CA PHE A 22 4.51 -7.72 -5.25
C PHE A 22 4.53 -7.56 -6.77
N ARG A 23 4.33 -6.35 -7.30
CA ARG A 23 4.50 -6.09 -8.75
C ARG A 23 5.94 -6.28 -9.23
N GLN A 24 6.94 -5.90 -8.44
CA GLN A 24 8.35 -6.07 -8.83
C GLN A 24 8.73 -7.55 -8.94
N TYR A 25 8.19 -8.38 -8.05
CA TYR A 25 8.34 -9.84 -8.11
C TYR A 25 7.31 -10.52 -9.01
N ASP A 26 6.49 -9.74 -9.71
CA ASP A 26 5.45 -10.21 -10.63
C ASP A 26 4.46 -11.19 -9.95
N MET A 27 4.18 -11.01 -8.65
CA MET A 27 3.24 -11.86 -7.92
C MET A 27 1.79 -11.41 -8.18
N ASP A 28 0.93 -12.37 -8.51
CA ASP A 28 -0.51 -12.14 -8.71
C ASP A 28 -1.25 -11.86 -7.39
N TYR A 29 -1.12 -10.65 -6.85
CA TYR A 29 -1.90 -10.19 -5.70
C TYR A 29 -3.31 -9.71 -6.10
N CYS A 30 -3.53 -9.38 -7.38
CA CYS A 30 -4.80 -8.86 -7.89
C CYS A 30 -5.85 -9.97 -8.10
N CYS A 31 -5.52 -11.01 -8.89
CA CYS A 31 -6.42 -12.14 -9.14
C CYS A 31 -6.26 -13.26 -8.10
N GLY A 32 -5.04 -13.42 -7.58
CA GLY A 32 -4.67 -14.44 -6.62
C GLY A 32 -4.69 -13.98 -5.16
N GLY A 33 -5.32 -12.85 -4.81
CA GLY A 33 -5.21 -12.24 -3.48
C GLY A 33 -5.60 -13.14 -2.28
N LYS A 34 -6.36 -14.23 -2.52
CA LYS A 34 -6.70 -15.26 -1.52
C LYS A 34 -5.56 -16.25 -1.22
N GLN A 35 -4.53 -16.29 -2.06
CA GLN A 35 -3.38 -17.16 -1.87
C GLN A 35 -2.43 -16.57 -0.81
N THR A 36 -1.82 -17.45 -0.03
CA THR A 36 -0.81 -17.05 0.96
C THR A 36 0.49 -16.63 0.28
N LEU A 37 1.24 -15.75 0.94
CA LEU A 37 2.56 -15.32 0.49
C LEU A 37 3.48 -16.51 0.19
N ALA A 38 3.50 -17.53 1.07
CA ALA A 38 4.29 -18.74 0.86
C ALA A 38 3.93 -19.47 -0.45
N ARG A 39 2.64 -19.56 -0.76
CA ARG A 39 2.17 -20.25 -1.96
C ARG A 39 2.52 -19.49 -3.23
N ALA A 40 2.38 -18.16 -3.22
CA ALA A 40 2.78 -17.31 -4.35
C ALA A 40 4.29 -17.35 -4.59
N ALA A 41 5.09 -17.26 -3.52
CA ALA A 41 6.54 -17.35 -3.58
C ALA A 41 6.99 -18.71 -4.14
N SER A 42 6.44 -19.81 -3.63
CA SER A 42 6.74 -21.16 -4.11
C SER A 42 6.43 -21.36 -5.59
N ARG A 43 5.29 -20.84 -6.08
CA ARG A 43 4.93 -20.91 -7.52
C ARG A 43 5.93 -20.20 -8.43
N LYS A 44 6.56 -19.14 -7.94
CA LYS A 44 7.55 -18.36 -8.68
C LYS A 44 9.00 -18.74 -8.37
N ALA A 45 9.21 -19.80 -7.57
CA ALA A 45 10.53 -20.18 -7.06
C ALA A 45 11.26 -19.02 -6.36
N LEU A 46 10.51 -18.15 -5.70
CA LEU A 46 11.03 -17.03 -4.91
C LEU A 46 11.18 -17.45 -3.45
N ASP A 47 12.17 -16.88 -2.78
CA ASP A 47 12.39 -17.11 -1.37
C ASP A 47 11.43 -16.27 -0.53
N VAL A 48 10.49 -16.96 0.15
CA VAL A 48 9.51 -16.33 1.04
C VAL A 48 10.19 -15.53 2.16
N ALA A 49 11.35 -15.98 2.66
CA ALA A 49 12.04 -15.30 3.74
C ALA A 49 12.57 -13.92 3.32
N VAL A 50 13.03 -13.79 2.06
CA VAL A 50 13.48 -12.51 1.50
C VAL A 50 12.31 -11.54 1.40
N ILE A 51 11.15 -12.01 0.93
CA ILE A 51 9.95 -11.18 0.78
C ILE A 51 9.40 -10.79 2.16
N GLU A 52 9.40 -11.70 3.14
CA GLU A 52 9.03 -11.39 4.52
C GLU A 52 9.92 -10.30 5.11
N ALA A 53 11.24 -10.35 4.87
CA ALA A 53 12.17 -9.34 5.36
C ALA A 53 11.89 -7.96 4.73
N GLU A 54 11.62 -7.90 3.43
CA GLU A 54 11.27 -6.65 2.74
C GLU A 54 9.91 -6.10 3.20
N LEU A 55 8.91 -6.97 3.39
CA LEU A 55 7.62 -6.58 3.96
C LEU A 55 7.75 -6.04 5.38
N ALA A 56 8.56 -6.68 6.22
CA ALA A 56 8.82 -6.22 7.59
C ALA A 56 9.44 -4.81 7.60
N LYS A 57 10.42 -4.55 6.72
CA LYS A 57 11.01 -3.21 6.55
C LYS A 57 9.97 -2.18 6.12
N LEU A 58 9.09 -2.53 5.18
CA LEU A 58 8.02 -1.62 4.73
C LEU A 58 7.00 -1.34 5.84
N ALA A 59 6.63 -2.36 6.61
CA ALA A 59 5.74 -2.23 7.76
C ALA A 59 6.35 -1.32 8.84
N GLU A 60 7.66 -1.45 9.11
CA GLU A 60 8.38 -0.60 10.05
C GLU A 60 8.51 0.86 9.56
N GLN A 61 8.77 1.05 8.26
CA GLN A 61 8.76 2.38 7.66
C GLN A 61 7.37 3.04 7.66
N ALA A 62 6.31 2.24 7.66
CA ALA A 62 4.93 2.72 7.75
C ALA A 62 4.48 3.00 9.18
N SER A 63 4.95 2.22 10.16
CA SER A 63 4.65 2.39 11.58
C SER A 63 5.40 3.57 12.21
N LEU A 64 6.58 3.92 11.67
CA LEU A 64 7.26 5.14 12.03
C LEU A 64 6.37 6.34 11.66
N PRO A 65 5.94 7.16 12.66
CA PRO A 65 5.14 8.33 12.39
C PRO A 65 5.97 9.22 11.49
N ARG A 66 5.53 9.35 10.24
CA ARG A 66 6.19 10.14 9.23
C ARG A 66 6.02 11.63 9.57
N LEU A 67 6.80 12.10 10.54
CA LEU A 67 7.04 13.52 10.81
C LEU A 67 7.72 14.21 9.61
N ALA A 68 8.12 13.46 8.58
CA ALA A 68 8.72 13.95 7.35
C ALA A 68 7.85 13.65 6.12
N HIS A 69 6.66 14.23 6.04
CA HIS A 69 6.20 14.87 4.81
C HIS A 69 5.29 16.02 5.22
N GLY A 70 5.88 17.21 5.31
CA GLY A 70 5.12 18.45 5.29
C GLY A 70 4.30 18.52 4.02
N ALA A 71 3.06 18.07 4.09
CA ALA A 71 2.00 18.59 3.26
C ALA A 71 1.28 19.64 4.12
N PRO A 72 1.44 20.95 3.84
CA PRO A 72 0.47 21.90 4.36
C PRO A 72 -0.89 21.40 3.87
N ARG A 73 -1.83 21.29 4.82
CA ARG A 73 -3.25 21.06 4.60
C ARG A 73 -3.65 21.80 3.33
N GLY A 74 -3.81 21.05 2.24
CA GLY A 74 -4.28 21.59 0.98
C GLY A 74 -5.61 22.25 1.29
N ASP A 75 -5.62 23.57 1.18
CA ASP A 75 -6.77 24.45 1.25
C ASP A 75 -7.88 23.81 0.39
N TYR A 76 -8.80 23.11 1.04
CA TYR A 76 -10.03 22.67 0.41
C TYR A 76 -10.81 23.96 0.17
N ARG A 77 -10.56 24.62 -0.97
CA ARG A 77 -11.35 25.78 -1.38
C ARG A 77 -12.78 25.31 -1.55
N PRO A 78 -13.73 25.80 -0.73
CA PRO A 78 -15.13 25.60 -1.04
C PRO A 78 -15.38 26.40 -2.32
N TYR A 79 -15.91 25.75 -3.35
CA TYR A 79 -16.49 26.43 -4.52
C TYR A 79 -17.78 27.15 -4.10
N HIS A 80 -17.68 28.15 -3.22
CA HIS A 80 -18.80 29.00 -2.82
C HIS A 80 -18.33 30.45 -2.78
N ARG A 81 -18.19 31.06 -3.96
CA ARG A 81 -18.23 32.53 -4.04
C ARG A 81 -19.11 32.95 -5.21
N SER A 82 -20.40 32.94 -4.91
CA SER A 82 -21.29 34.08 -5.07
C SER A 82 -20.90 35.06 -6.18
N LEU A 83 -21.41 34.84 -7.39
CA LEU A 83 -21.70 35.94 -8.32
C LEU A 83 -23.17 36.30 -8.17
N SER A 84 -23.45 36.98 -7.06
CA SER A 84 -24.59 37.89 -6.98
C SER A 84 -24.44 38.93 -8.10
N ARG A 85 -25.49 39.04 -8.92
CA ARG A 85 -25.68 40.10 -9.92
C ARG A 85 -25.60 41.48 -9.24
N PRO A 86 -25.22 42.55 -9.95
CA PRO A 86 -26.25 43.54 -10.25
C PRO A 86 -26.18 44.19 -11.66
N ALA A 87 -27.31 44.86 -11.95
CA ALA A 87 -27.81 45.62 -13.11
C ALA A 87 -26.81 46.50 -13.90
N PRO A 88 -27.19 46.94 -15.12
CA PRO A 88 -27.98 48.18 -15.27
C PRO A 88 -29.41 47.99 -15.80
#